data_AF-A0A6G1BY81-F1
#
_entry.id   AF-A0A6G1BY81-F1
#
_cell.length_a   1.000
_cell.length_b   1.000
_cell.length_c   1.000
_cell.angle_alpha   90.00
_cell.angle_beta   90.00
_cell.angle_gamma   90.00
#
_symmetry.space_group_name_H-M   'P 1'
#
loop_
_entity.id
_entity.type
_entity.pdbx_description
1 polymer ?
#
loop_
_entity_poly.entity_id
_entity_poly.type
_entity_poly.pdbx_seq_one_letter_code
_entity_poly.pdbx_strand_id
1 'polypeptide(L)'
;MENTVAMGTLDAEYKISLASIHPFLVTCAKLSEEETSSVNVPLLKRLRPNPCEGVKTRFVLEIVRLCEAMKERVLVFSQYLEPLSLIMDQLSKMFNWTEGKEILLMSGNVLVKNREALMVAFNDMKSDAKVMLASTKACCEGITLIGASRVVLLDVVWNPSVGRQAIGRAYRIGQEKIVYTYNLITEGTKEKDKYDRQARKDHMSKLLFSKESQTAGLNLSQEVIFDDKIMEAMTSHGKLKDMFVKILHSH
;
A
#
# COMPACT_ATOMS: atom_id res chain seq x y z
N MET A 1 -8.14 -26.35 20.75
CA MET A 1 -8.45 -25.03 21.35
C MET A 1 -7.53 -23.94 20.79
N GLU A 2 -6.21 -24.15 20.64
CA GLU A 2 -5.30 -23.15 20.04
C GLU A 2 -5.63 -22.75 18.59
N ASN A 3 -6.00 -23.69 17.71
CA ASN A 3 -6.34 -23.37 16.31
C ASN A 3 -7.59 -22.48 16.16
N THR A 4 -8.57 -22.60 17.05
CA THR A 4 -9.79 -21.77 17.01
C THR A 4 -9.52 -20.34 17.47
N VAL A 5 -8.65 -20.17 18.49
CA VAL A 5 -8.24 -18.86 18.99
C VAL A 5 -7.35 -18.13 17.98
N ALA A 6 -6.43 -18.85 17.33
CA ALA A 6 -5.60 -18.29 16.26
C ALA A 6 -6.45 -17.85 15.05
N MET A 7 -7.46 -18.64 14.67
CA MET A 7 -8.36 -18.32 13.56
C MET A 7 -9.25 -17.10 13.86
N GLY A 8 -9.75 -16.96 15.10
CA GLY A 8 -10.48 -15.76 15.53
C GLY A 8 -9.62 -14.50 15.61
N THR A 9 -8.33 -14.63 15.96
CA THR A 9 -7.39 -13.50 16.02
C THR A 9 -7.10 -12.96 14.61
N LEU A 10 -6.90 -13.83 13.63
CA LEU A 10 -6.66 -13.43 12.23
C LEU A 10 -7.89 -12.76 11.58
N ASP A 11 -9.09 -13.21 11.92
CA ASP A 11 -10.33 -12.60 11.44
C ASP A 11 -10.51 -11.16 11.99
N ALA A 12 -10.25 -10.97 13.28
CA ALA A 12 -10.28 -9.65 13.89
C ALA A 12 -9.23 -8.71 13.28
N GLU A 13 -8.01 -9.20 13.03
CA GLU A 13 -6.97 -8.41 12.33
C GLU A 13 -7.38 -8.01 10.93
N TYR A 14 -8.00 -8.93 10.18
CA TYR A 14 -8.52 -8.64 8.84
C TYR A 14 -9.56 -7.52 8.88
N LYS A 15 -10.57 -7.62 9.76
CA LYS A 15 -11.61 -6.59 9.93
C LYS A 15 -11.02 -5.23 10.32
N ILE A 16 -10.05 -5.22 11.23
CA ILE A 16 -9.34 -3.99 11.64
C ILE A 16 -8.60 -3.39 10.44
N SER A 17 -7.90 -4.19 9.64
CA SER A 17 -7.19 -3.72 8.43
C SER A 17 -8.17 -3.06 7.45
N LEU A 18 -9.32 -3.70 7.20
CA LEU A 18 -10.36 -3.15 6.33
C LEU A 18 -10.93 -1.83 6.86
N ALA A 19 -11.31 -1.78 8.14
CA ALA A 19 -11.81 -0.57 8.78
C ALA A 19 -10.78 0.58 8.74
N SER A 20 -9.50 0.24 8.93
CA SER A 20 -8.37 1.17 8.88
C SER A 20 -8.14 1.76 7.50
N ILE A 21 -8.50 1.03 6.44
CA ILE A 21 -8.44 1.54 5.08
C ILE A 21 -9.63 2.46 4.79
N HIS A 22 -10.85 1.93 4.99
CA HIS A 22 -12.10 2.65 4.76
C HIS A 22 -13.28 1.96 5.45
N PRO A 23 -14.15 2.68 6.19
CA PRO A 23 -15.24 2.08 6.97
C PRO A 23 -16.18 1.15 6.17
N PHE A 24 -16.51 1.53 4.93
CA PHE A 24 -17.30 0.67 4.01
C PHE A 24 -16.77 -0.76 3.89
N LEU A 25 -15.45 -0.97 3.89
CA LEU A 25 -14.85 -2.29 3.64
C LEU A 25 -15.21 -3.31 4.72
N VAL A 26 -15.57 -2.88 5.92
CA VAL A 26 -16.07 -3.77 6.99
C VAL A 26 -17.29 -4.57 6.51
N THR A 27 -18.12 -3.99 5.62
CA THR A 27 -19.29 -4.67 5.05
C THR A 27 -18.94 -5.79 4.08
N CYS A 28 -17.68 -5.88 3.64
CA CYS A 28 -17.17 -6.98 2.80
C CYS A 28 -16.66 -8.17 3.63
N ALA A 29 -16.47 -7.99 4.95
CA ALA A 29 -16.07 -9.07 5.85
C ALA A 29 -17.28 -9.86 6.35
N LYS A 30 -17.02 -11.10 6.80
CA LYS A 30 -18.04 -11.90 7.51
C LYS A 30 -18.18 -11.34 8.93
N LEU A 31 -19.33 -10.75 9.23
CA LEU A 31 -19.66 -10.23 10.56
C LEU A 31 -20.43 -11.28 11.36
N SER A 32 -20.17 -11.34 12.66
CA SER A 32 -20.99 -12.09 13.61
C SER A 32 -22.36 -11.41 13.81
N GLU A 33 -23.30 -12.10 14.45
CA GLU A 33 -24.62 -11.52 14.76
C GLU A 33 -24.52 -10.29 15.68
N GLU A 34 -23.59 -10.32 16.65
CA GLU A 34 -23.30 -9.21 17.57
C GLU A 34 -22.69 -8.00 16.83
N GLU A 35 -21.73 -8.25 15.94
CA GLU A 35 -21.10 -7.21 15.12
C GLU A 35 -22.10 -6.58 14.16
N THR A 36 -22.97 -7.41 13.55
CA THR A 36 -24.00 -6.94 12.62
C THR A 36 -25.02 -6.03 13.31
N SER A 37 -25.35 -6.31 14.57
CA SER A 37 -26.25 -5.49 15.38
C SER A 37 -25.63 -4.14 15.79
N SER A 38 -24.30 -4.09 15.95
CA SER A 38 -23.57 -2.89 16.34
C SER A 38 -23.22 -1.99 15.16
N VAL A 39 -23.14 -2.54 13.94
CA VAL A 39 -22.69 -1.82 12.75
C VAL A 39 -23.87 -1.31 11.92
N ASN A 40 -23.91 0.00 11.67
CA ASN A 40 -24.88 0.61 10.76
C ASN A 40 -24.48 0.39 9.28
N VAL A 41 -24.83 -0.78 8.74
CA VAL A 41 -24.51 -1.17 7.35
C VAL A 41 -25.06 -0.17 6.31
N PRO A 42 -26.30 0.35 6.42
CA PRO A 42 -26.80 1.37 5.49
C PRO A 42 -25.94 2.64 5.46
N LEU A 43 -25.49 3.12 6.61
CA LEU A 43 -24.59 4.27 6.70
C LEU A 43 -23.26 3.96 6.01
N LEU A 44 -22.63 2.82 6.32
CA LEU A 44 -21.35 2.43 5.71
C LEU A 44 -21.41 2.35 4.18
N LYS A 45 -22.52 1.85 3.62
CA LYS A 45 -22.74 1.83 2.17
C LYS A 45 -22.79 3.23 1.56
N ARG A 46 -23.34 4.23 2.27
CA ARG A 46 -23.37 5.63 1.83
C ARG A 46 -22.00 6.29 1.83
N LEU A 47 -21.07 5.81 2.66
CA LEU A 47 -19.70 6.33 2.74
C LEU A 47 -18.81 5.83 1.59
N ARG A 48 -19.14 4.69 0.95
CA ARG A 48 -18.36 4.08 -0.15
C ARG A 48 -17.80 5.08 -1.19
N PRO A 49 -18.58 6.03 -1.75
CA PRO A 49 -18.05 6.93 -2.77
C PRO A 49 -17.11 8.01 -2.22
N ASN A 50 -17.08 8.27 -0.92
CA ASN A 50 -16.31 9.36 -0.33
C ASN A 50 -14.94 8.86 0.16
N PRO A 51 -13.85 9.13 -0.56
CA PRO A 51 -12.50 8.68 -0.18
C PRO A 51 -12.03 9.28 1.14
N CYS A 52 -12.57 10.44 1.55
CA CYS A 52 -12.18 11.12 2.79
C CYS A 52 -12.65 10.40 4.05
N GLU A 53 -13.62 9.49 3.96
CA GLU A 53 -14.12 8.70 5.09
C GLU A 53 -13.12 7.60 5.50
N GLY A 54 -12.20 7.22 4.60
CA GLY A 54 -11.11 6.30 4.89
C GLY A 54 -9.77 7.03 4.88
N VAL A 55 -9.00 6.94 5.97
CA VAL A 55 -7.71 7.66 6.06
C VAL A 55 -6.71 7.18 5.01
N LYS A 56 -6.63 5.87 4.75
CA LYS A 56 -5.69 5.33 3.76
C LYS A 56 -6.17 5.53 2.33
N THR A 57 -7.48 5.44 2.07
CA THR A 57 -8.03 5.80 0.75
C THR A 57 -7.79 7.27 0.44
N ARG A 58 -8.02 8.16 1.41
CA ARG A 58 -7.74 9.59 1.30
C ARG A 58 -6.27 9.83 0.97
N PHE A 59 -5.34 9.18 1.70
CA PHE A 59 -3.91 9.25 1.39
C PHE A 59 -3.60 8.83 -0.05
N VAL A 60 -4.12 7.67 -0.50
CA VAL A 60 -3.88 7.15 -1.85
C VAL A 60 -4.41 8.11 -2.92
N LEU A 61 -5.58 8.71 -2.73
CA LEU A 61 -6.14 9.63 -3.71
C LEU A 61 -5.34 10.94 -3.80
N GLU A 62 -4.91 11.49 -2.66
CA GLU A 62 -4.12 12.72 -2.64
C GLU A 62 -2.72 12.51 -3.23
N ILE A 63 -2.06 11.38 -2.92
CA ILE A 63 -0.75 11.10 -3.53
C ILE A 63 -0.88 10.89 -5.05
N VAL A 64 -1.93 10.20 -5.51
CA VAL A 64 -2.20 10.02 -6.94
C VAL A 64 -2.43 11.37 -7.64
N ARG A 65 -3.21 12.26 -7.02
CA ARG A 65 -3.46 13.62 -7.53
C ARG A 65 -2.17 14.42 -7.71
N LEU A 66 -1.27 14.39 -6.72
CA LEU A 66 0.00 15.09 -6.80
C LEU A 66 0.95 14.44 -7.81
N CYS A 67 0.96 13.10 -7.88
CA CYS A 67 1.77 12.36 -8.86
C CYS A 67 1.33 12.62 -10.30
N GLU A 68 0.02 12.73 -10.56
CA GLU A 68 -0.50 13.08 -11.88
C GLU A 68 0.08 14.42 -12.36
N ALA A 69 0.06 15.44 -11.50
CA ALA A 69 0.63 16.76 -11.80
C ALA A 69 2.15 16.69 -12.09
N MET A 70 2.86 15.80 -11.38
CA MET A 70 4.30 15.59 -11.51
C MET A 70 4.68 14.59 -12.61
N LYS A 71 3.70 14.02 -13.33
CA LYS A 71 3.89 12.93 -14.31
C LYS A 71 4.65 11.72 -13.74
N GLU A 72 4.34 11.39 -12.49
CA GLU A 72 4.82 10.20 -11.79
C GLU A 72 3.72 9.14 -11.74
N ARG A 73 4.12 7.86 -11.69
CA ARG A 73 3.20 6.72 -11.60
C ARG A 73 3.22 6.12 -10.21
N VAL A 74 2.03 5.75 -9.73
CA VAL A 74 1.83 5.18 -8.39
C VAL A 74 1.53 3.69 -8.48
N LEU A 75 2.23 2.89 -7.69
CA LEU A 75 2.00 1.48 -7.51
C LEU A 75 1.45 1.24 -6.10
N VAL A 76 0.22 0.75 -6.00
CA VAL A 76 -0.45 0.49 -4.72
C VAL A 76 -0.54 -1.01 -4.51
N PHE A 77 0.02 -1.49 -3.40
CA PHE A 77 -0.04 -2.88 -2.98
C PHE A 77 -1.00 -3.09 -1.82
N SER A 78 -1.81 -4.14 -1.91
CA SER A 78 -2.73 -4.58 -0.86
C SER A 78 -2.67 -6.11 -0.70
N GLN A 79 -2.94 -6.62 0.50
CA GLN A 79 -3.14 -8.06 0.71
C GLN A 79 -4.51 -8.54 0.24
N TYR A 80 -5.48 -7.61 0.19
CA TYR A 80 -6.89 -7.86 -0.04
C TYR A 80 -7.34 -7.21 -1.36
N LEU A 81 -8.33 -7.79 -2.03
CA LEU A 81 -8.80 -7.30 -3.34
C LEU A 81 -9.89 -6.24 -3.19
N GLU A 82 -10.69 -6.33 -2.13
CA GLU A 82 -11.79 -5.42 -1.82
C GLU A 82 -11.30 -3.96 -1.66
N PRO A 83 -10.19 -3.68 -0.95
CA PRO A 83 -9.61 -2.34 -0.92
C PRO A 83 -9.15 -1.83 -2.29
N LEU A 84 -8.55 -2.69 -3.11
CA LEU A 84 -8.10 -2.31 -4.46
C LEU A 84 -9.29 -1.96 -5.34
N SER A 85 -10.37 -2.75 -5.31
CA SER A 85 -11.60 -2.46 -6.05
C SER A 85 -12.25 -1.16 -5.57
N LEU A 86 -12.26 -0.88 -4.26
CA LEU A 86 -12.78 0.39 -3.74
C LEU A 86 -11.97 1.59 -4.23
N ILE A 87 -10.64 1.52 -4.13
CA ILE A 87 -9.74 2.59 -4.59
C ILE A 87 -9.90 2.80 -6.10
N MET A 88 -10.01 1.73 -6.88
CA MET A 88 -10.27 1.80 -8.32
C MET A 88 -11.54 2.59 -8.62
N ASP A 89 -12.67 2.23 -7.99
CA ASP A 89 -13.94 2.94 -8.17
C ASP A 89 -13.85 4.42 -7.81
N GLN A 90 -13.15 4.74 -6.72
CA GLN A 90 -13.00 6.11 -6.24
C GLN A 90 -12.10 6.94 -7.18
N LEU A 91 -11.00 6.37 -7.68
CA LEU A 91 -10.14 7.00 -8.67
C LEU A 91 -10.88 7.25 -9.99
N SER A 92 -11.59 6.24 -10.50
CA SER A 92 -12.38 6.37 -11.73
C SER A 92 -13.39 7.50 -11.63
N LYS A 93 -14.08 7.63 -10.50
CA LYS A 93 -15.06 8.72 -10.29
C LYS A 93 -14.43 10.08 -10.12
N MET A 94 -13.33 10.18 -9.37
CA MET A 94 -12.72 11.47 -9.05
C MET A 94 -12.00 12.09 -10.25
N PHE A 95 -11.34 11.27 -11.06
CA PHE A 95 -10.54 11.73 -12.20
C PHE A 95 -11.18 11.48 -13.56
N ASN A 96 -12.37 10.85 -13.60
CA ASN A 96 -13.00 10.37 -14.83
C ASN A 96 -12.08 9.43 -15.63
N TRP A 97 -11.38 8.55 -14.92
CA TRP A 97 -10.42 7.60 -15.48
C TRP A 97 -11.05 6.25 -15.81
N THR A 98 -10.43 5.52 -16.73
CA THR A 98 -10.92 4.22 -17.21
C THR A 98 -10.04 3.08 -16.71
N GLU A 99 -10.68 2.01 -16.22
CA GLU A 99 -10.01 0.75 -15.89
C GLU A 99 -9.38 0.13 -17.15
N GLY A 100 -8.15 -0.36 -17.03
CA GLY A 100 -7.38 -0.93 -18.13
C GLY A 100 -6.62 0.11 -18.97
N LYS A 101 -6.80 1.40 -18.68
CA LYS A 101 -6.11 2.51 -19.36
C LYS A 101 -5.30 3.34 -18.37
N GLU A 102 -5.94 4.25 -17.62
CA GLU A 102 -5.25 5.07 -16.61
C GLU A 102 -5.06 4.29 -15.29
N ILE A 103 -6.01 3.41 -14.95
CA ILE A 103 -5.98 2.57 -13.75
C ILE A 103 -5.84 1.10 -14.15
N LEU A 104 -4.75 0.46 -13.75
CA LEU A 104 -4.48 -0.95 -14.05
C LEU A 104 -4.63 -1.79 -12.78
N LEU A 105 -5.20 -3.00 -12.91
CA LEU A 105 -5.38 -3.93 -11.79
C LEU A 105 -4.62 -5.24 -12.06
N MET A 106 -3.67 -5.57 -11.18
CA MET A 106 -2.91 -6.82 -11.21
C MET A 106 -3.25 -7.69 -10.00
N SER A 107 -4.05 -8.72 -10.22
CA SER A 107 -4.43 -9.69 -9.19
C SER A 107 -4.14 -11.12 -9.63
N GLY A 108 -4.24 -12.08 -8.70
CA GLY A 108 -4.05 -13.50 -9.01
C GLY A 108 -5.06 -14.07 -10.01
N ASN A 109 -6.20 -13.39 -10.18
CA ASN A 109 -7.26 -13.79 -11.13
C ASN A 109 -6.94 -13.35 -12.57
N VAL A 110 -5.96 -12.47 -12.76
CA VAL A 110 -5.55 -12.03 -14.10
C VAL A 110 -4.80 -13.17 -14.79
N LEU A 111 -5.29 -13.58 -15.96
CA LEU A 111 -4.63 -14.58 -16.79
C LEU A 111 -3.21 -14.14 -17.12
N VAL A 112 -2.26 -15.09 -17.08
CA VAL A 112 -0.82 -14.83 -17.30
C VAL A 112 -0.59 -13.99 -18.56
N LYS A 113 -1.26 -14.34 -19.67
CA LYS A 113 -1.18 -13.60 -20.95
C LYS A 113 -1.56 -12.11 -20.84
N ASN A 114 -2.47 -11.76 -19.95
CA ASN A 114 -2.92 -10.37 -19.77
C ASN A 114 -1.97 -9.60 -18.84
N ARG A 115 -1.22 -10.30 -17.97
CA ARG A 115 -0.28 -9.65 -17.04
C ARG A 115 0.87 -8.98 -17.79
N GLU A 116 1.36 -9.60 -18.86
CA GLU A 116 2.40 -9.02 -19.71
C GLU A 116 1.94 -7.71 -20.34
N ALA A 117 0.73 -7.68 -20.91
CA ALA A 117 0.15 -6.47 -21.48
C ALA A 117 0.02 -5.34 -20.44
N LEU A 118 -0.42 -5.66 -19.21
CA LEU A 118 -0.51 -4.69 -18.11
C LEU A 118 0.87 -4.15 -17.71
N MET A 119 1.89 -5.02 -17.64
CA MET A 119 3.27 -4.60 -17.32
C MET A 119 3.84 -3.69 -18.40
N VAL A 120 3.67 -4.07 -19.67
CA VAL A 120 4.14 -3.28 -20.81
C VAL A 120 3.47 -1.90 -20.80
N ALA A 121 2.15 -1.85 -20.65
CA ALA A 121 1.42 -0.60 -20.54
C ALA A 121 1.90 0.24 -19.35
N PHE A 122 2.10 -0.37 -18.18
CA PHE A 122 2.52 0.36 -16.98
C PHE A 122 3.98 0.83 -17.00
N ASN A 123 4.86 0.17 -17.74
CA ASN A 123 6.27 0.55 -17.85
C ASN A 123 6.53 1.53 -18.99
N ASP A 124 5.68 1.56 -20.04
CA ASP A 124 5.81 2.52 -21.13
C ASP A 124 5.33 3.91 -20.70
N MET A 125 6.24 4.86 -20.49
CA MET A 125 5.92 6.24 -20.08
C MET A 125 5.10 7.02 -21.11
N LYS A 126 4.95 6.52 -22.34
CA LYS A 126 4.05 7.09 -23.36
C LYS A 126 2.61 6.64 -23.22
N SER A 127 2.34 5.58 -22.45
CA SER A 127 0.99 5.11 -22.18
C SER A 127 0.24 6.05 -21.23
N ASP A 128 -1.09 5.94 -21.24
CA ASP A 128 -1.97 6.71 -20.36
C ASP A 128 -1.97 6.22 -18.90
N ALA A 129 -1.29 5.10 -18.60
CA ALA A 129 -1.27 4.52 -17.27
C ALA A 129 -0.75 5.52 -16.21
N LYS A 130 -1.50 5.63 -15.11
CA LYS A 130 -1.19 6.50 -13.96
C LYS A 130 -0.99 5.69 -12.68
N VAL A 131 -1.85 4.69 -12.47
CA VAL A 131 -1.87 3.90 -11.24
C VAL A 131 -1.94 2.41 -11.57
N MET A 132 -1.10 1.61 -10.91
CA MET A 132 -1.23 0.17 -10.87
C MET A 132 -1.65 -0.26 -9.46
N LEU A 133 -2.79 -0.92 -9.37
CA LEU A 133 -3.32 -1.54 -8.16
C LEU A 133 -2.93 -3.02 -8.21
N ALA A 134 -2.15 -3.50 -7.25
CA ALA A 134 -1.61 -4.85 -7.28
C ALA A 134 -1.84 -5.59 -5.97
N SER A 135 -2.24 -6.87 -6.06
CA SER A 135 -2.23 -7.72 -4.88
C SER A 135 -0.80 -8.17 -4.57
N THR A 136 -0.43 -8.14 -3.30
CA THR A 136 0.88 -8.63 -2.86
C THR A 136 1.08 -10.12 -3.20
N LYS A 137 -0.01 -10.89 -3.28
CA LYS A 137 0.01 -12.30 -3.72
C LYS A 137 0.38 -12.45 -5.21
N ALA A 138 -0.05 -11.51 -6.07
CA ALA A 138 0.31 -11.53 -7.49
C ALA A 138 1.80 -11.20 -7.74
N CYS A 139 2.52 -10.68 -6.73
CA CYS A 139 3.93 -10.29 -6.83
C CYS A 139 4.92 -11.47 -6.82
N CYS A 140 4.46 -12.68 -6.51
CA CYS A 140 5.31 -13.88 -6.44
C CYS A 140 5.77 -14.39 -7.81
N GLU A 141 5.23 -13.86 -8.92
CA GLU A 141 5.44 -14.38 -10.28
C GLU A 141 6.54 -13.66 -11.08
N GLY A 142 7.45 -12.94 -10.42
CA GLY A 142 8.63 -12.37 -11.11
C GLY A 142 8.36 -11.10 -11.92
N ILE A 143 7.25 -10.40 -11.68
CA ILE A 143 6.84 -9.17 -12.39
C ILE A 143 7.86 -8.02 -12.29
N THR A 144 7.83 -7.11 -13.26
CA THR A 144 8.69 -5.92 -13.33
C THR A 144 7.82 -4.69 -13.55
N LEU A 145 7.87 -3.74 -12.61
CA LEU A 145 7.01 -2.56 -12.54
C LEU A 145 7.86 -1.29 -12.40
N ILE A 146 8.94 -1.19 -13.18
CA ILE A 146 9.90 -0.08 -13.17
C ILE A 146 9.29 1.26 -13.61
N GLY A 147 8.09 1.27 -14.18
CA GLY A 147 7.37 2.51 -14.47
C GLY A 147 6.96 3.30 -13.22
N ALA A 148 6.92 2.68 -12.04
CA ALA A 148 6.55 3.34 -10.79
C ALA A 148 7.75 4.00 -10.08
N SER A 149 7.62 5.28 -9.76
CA SER A 149 8.50 6.01 -8.85
C SER A 149 7.92 6.14 -7.43
N ARG A 150 6.63 5.80 -7.25
CA ARG A 150 5.93 5.85 -5.96
C ARG A 150 5.29 4.50 -5.65
N VAL A 151 5.58 3.93 -4.49
CA VAL A 151 5.03 2.66 -4.04
C VAL A 151 4.30 2.84 -2.73
N VAL A 152 3.02 2.51 -2.68
CA VAL A 152 2.21 2.55 -1.46
C VAL A 152 1.93 1.13 -1.00
N LEU A 153 2.33 0.79 0.22
CA LEU A 153 1.92 -0.43 0.91
C LEU A 153 0.71 -0.09 1.78
N LEU A 154 -0.46 -0.53 1.36
CA LEU A 154 -1.74 -0.18 1.99
C LEU A 154 -1.93 -0.88 3.35
N ASP A 155 -1.49 -2.14 3.44
CA ASP A 155 -1.67 -2.99 4.62
C ASP A 155 -0.32 -3.43 5.19
N VAL A 156 -0.27 -3.57 6.53
CA VAL A 156 0.88 -4.15 7.21
C VAL A 156 0.86 -5.68 7.07
N VAL A 157 1.89 -6.25 6.45
CA VAL A 157 2.10 -7.71 6.30
C VAL A 157 2.86 -8.29 7.50
N TRP A 158 2.56 -9.55 7.87
CA TRP A 158 3.27 -10.22 8.97
C TRP A 158 4.72 -10.56 8.62
N ASN A 159 4.98 -10.87 7.35
CA ASN A 159 6.31 -11.21 6.84
C ASN A 159 6.90 -9.99 6.11
N PRO A 160 7.94 -9.33 6.67
CA PRO A 160 8.59 -8.18 6.02
C PRO A 160 9.17 -8.45 4.65
N SER A 161 9.57 -9.70 4.38
CA SER A 161 10.07 -10.08 3.06
C SER A 161 9.02 -9.90 1.97
N VAL A 162 7.72 -9.99 2.29
CA VAL A 162 6.65 -9.73 1.32
C VAL A 162 6.66 -8.26 0.88
N GLY A 163 6.76 -7.32 1.82
CA GLY A 163 6.85 -5.89 1.52
C GLY A 163 8.12 -5.56 0.73
N ARG A 164 9.28 -6.09 1.15
CA ARG A 164 10.54 -5.92 0.40
C ARG A 164 10.46 -6.46 -1.02
N GLN A 165 9.87 -7.64 -1.21
CA GLN A 165 9.71 -8.23 -2.53
C GLN A 165 8.75 -7.43 -3.42
N ALA A 166 7.71 -6.83 -2.83
CA ALA A 166 6.80 -5.94 -3.54
C ALA A 166 7.51 -4.64 -3.98
N ILE A 167 8.27 -4.01 -3.09
CA ILE A 167 9.11 -2.83 -3.40
C ILE A 167 10.13 -3.16 -4.50
N GLY A 168 10.78 -4.33 -4.42
CA GLY A 168 11.74 -4.81 -5.42
C GLY A 168 11.16 -5.06 -6.82
N ARG A 169 9.84 -4.92 -7.03
CA ARG A 169 9.23 -4.92 -8.37
C ARG A 169 9.38 -3.58 -9.07
N ALA A 170 9.39 -2.47 -8.32
CA ALA A 170 9.62 -1.13 -8.83
C ALA A 170 11.09 -0.70 -8.69
N TYR A 171 11.73 -1.06 -7.58
CA TYR A 171 13.17 -0.90 -7.37
C TYR A 171 13.92 -2.11 -7.95
N ARG A 172 14.09 -2.10 -9.28
CA ARG A 172 14.73 -3.17 -10.06
C ARG A 172 15.61 -2.57 -11.15
N ILE A 173 16.53 -3.37 -11.67
CA ILE A 173 17.33 -3.03 -12.85
C ILE A 173 16.41 -2.52 -13.98
N GLY A 174 16.74 -1.36 -14.54
CA GLY A 174 15.92 -0.63 -15.52
C GLY A 174 15.12 0.54 -14.94
N GLN A 175 15.07 0.69 -13.61
CA GLN A 175 14.52 1.90 -12.98
C GLN A 175 15.48 3.09 -13.15
N GLU A 176 14.94 4.21 -13.63
CA GLU A 176 15.70 5.45 -13.87
C GLU A 176 15.40 6.55 -12.83
N LYS A 177 14.33 6.41 -12.05
CA LYS A 177 13.89 7.39 -11.04
C LYS A 177 14.10 6.85 -9.62
N ILE A 178 14.23 7.77 -8.66
CA ILE A 178 14.19 7.42 -7.24
C ILE A 178 12.80 6.84 -6.93
N VAL A 179 12.78 5.70 -6.22
CA VAL A 179 11.55 5.03 -5.81
C VAL A 179 11.26 5.37 -4.36
N TYR A 180 10.19 6.13 -4.12
CA TYR A 180 9.70 6.44 -2.77
C TYR A 180 8.66 5.43 -2.34
N THR A 181 8.79 4.93 -1.11
CA THR A 181 7.91 3.89 -0.56
C THR A 181 7.17 4.39 0.68
N TYR A 182 5.85 4.25 0.68
CA TYR A 182 4.97 4.67 1.77
C TYR A 182 4.34 3.43 2.41
N ASN A 183 4.69 3.14 3.66
CA ASN A 183 4.06 2.08 4.42
C ASN A 183 2.99 2.66 5.34
N LEU A 184 1.72 2.42 5.03
CA LEU A 184 0.61 3.03 5.75
C LEU A 184 0.24 2.20 6.99
N ILE A 185 0.27 2.86 8.15
CA ILE A 185 -0.01 2.26 9.45
C ILE A 185 -1.02 3.15 10.15
N THR A 186 -2.18 2.61 10.51
CA THR A 186 -3.21 3.36 11.24
C THR A 186 -2.92 3.34 12.74
N GLU A 187 -2.73 4.52 13.32
CA GLU A 187 -2.53 4.73 14.76
C GLU A 187 -3.75 4.27 15.56
N GLY A 188 -3.53 3.77 16.79
CA GLY A 188 -4.62 3.27 17.64
C GLY A 188 -5.20 1.91 17.22
N THR A 189 -4.57 1.23 16.25
CA THR A 189 -4.96 -0.11 15.80
C THR A 189 -3.83 -1.12 16.00
N LYS A 190 -4.16 -2.41 15.88
CA LYS A 190 -3.18 -3.51 15.94
C LYS A 190 -2.14 -3.48 14.79
N GLU A 191 -2.32 -2.62 13.78
CA GLU A 191 -1.32 -2.45 12.72
C GLU A 191 0.02 -1.95 13.25
N LYS A 192 0.02 -1.08 14.27
CA LYS A 192 1.25 -0.57 14.90
C LYS A 192 2.05 -1.69 15.58
N ASP A 193 1.38 -2.51 16.38
CA ASP A 193 2.00 -3.65 17.05
C ASP A 193 2.58 -4.65 16.04
N LYS A 194 1.85 -4.88 14.96
CA LYS A 194 2.28 -5.75 13.87
C LYS A 194 3.55 -5.22 13.19
N TYR A 195 3.58 -3.92 12.90
CA TYR A 195 4.77 -3.27 12.34
C TYR A 195 5.97 -3.32 13.30
N ASP A 196 5.77 -3.06 14.60
CA ASP A 196 6.87 -3.07 15.56
C ASP A 196 7.47 -4.47 15.71
N ARG A 197 6.65 -5.52 15.67
CA ARG A 197 7.11 -6.91 15.64
C ARG A 197 7.89 -7.21 14.35
N GLN A 198 7.42 -6.70 13.22
CA GLN A 198 8.10 -6.84 11.93
C GLN A 198 9.49 -6.18 11.96
N ALA A 199 9.58 -4.93 12.44
CA ALA A 199 10.84 -4.20 12.55
C ALA A 199 11.84 -4.93 13.47
N ARG A 200 11.39 -5.49 14.59
CA ARG A 200 12.23 -6.32 15.47
C ARG A 200 12.76 -7.57 14.76
N LYS A 201 11.89 -8.29 14.03
CA LYS A 201 12.31 -9.47 13.25
C LYS A 201 13.34 -9.11 12.18
N ASP A 202 13.14 -8.00 11.49
CA ASP A 202 14.09 -7.52 10.49
C ASP A 202 15.42 -7.10 11.09
N HIS A 203 15.40 -6.42 12.24
CA HIS A 203 16.62 -6.05 12.95
C HIS A 203 17.42 -7.29 13.40
N MET A 204 16.74 -8.27 14.00
CA MET A 204 17.38 -9.53 14.38
C MET A 204 17.95 -10.28 13.17
N SER A 205 17.22 -10.32 12.05
CA SER A 205 17.70 -10.89 10.79
C SER A 205 18.98 -10.22 10.33
N LYS A 206 19.01 -8.87 10.26
CA LYS A 206 20.20 -8.11 9.89
C LYS A 206 21.40 -8.43 10.78
N LEU A 207 21.22 -8.52 12.10
CA LEU A 207 22.28 -8.85 13.05
C LEU A 207 22.88 -10.26 12.87
N LEU A 208 22.07 -11.23 12.46
CA LEU A 208 22.54 -12.59 12.19
C LEU A 208 23.40 -12.64 10.93
N PHE A 209 23.00 -11.92 9.88
CA PHE A 209 23.72 -11.91 8.60
C PHE A 209 24.89 -10.92 8.55
N SER A 210 24.98 -9.97 9.49
CA SER A 210 26.08 -9.00 9.57
C SER A 210 27.39 -9.56 10.16
N LYS A 211 27.51 -10.89 10.33
CA LYS A 211 28.71 -11.54 10.89
C LYS A 211 29.83 -11.84 9.90
N GLU A 212 29.71 -11.43 8.63
CA GLU A 212 30.81 -11.52 7.66
C GLU A 212 31.35 -10.13 7.28
N SER A 213 32.60 -9.89 7.68
CA SER A 213 33.54 -8.84 7.25
C SER A 213 33.22 -7.37 7.58
N GLN A 214 33.48 -6.97 8.84
CA GLN A 214 33.86 -5.59 9.15
C GLN A 214 35.25 -5.28 8.59
N THR A 215 35.34 -5.00 7.30
CA THR A 215 36.51 -4.32 6.71
C THR A 215 36.06 -3.38 5.61
N ALA A 216 35.66 -2.18 6.01
CA ALA A 216 35.94 -0.89 5.35
C ALA A 216 34.96 0.12 5.93
N GLY A 217 35.49 1.20 6.52
CA GLY A 217 34.69 2.27 7.07
C GLY A 217 33.74 2.84 6.01
N LEU A 218 32.45 2.64 6.22
CA LEU A 218 31.44 3.55 5.71
C LEU A 218 30.78 4.15 6.94
N ASN A 219 31.21 5.37 7.25
CA ASN A 219 30.41 6.30 8.02
C ASN A 219 29.04 6.41 7.33
N LEU A 220 28.05 5.62 7.75
CA LEU A 220 26.63 5.82 7.41
C LEU A 220 26.04 7.00 8.21
N SER A 221 26.84 8.04 8.40
CA SER A 221 26.43 9.36 8.87
C SER A 221 26.36 10.30 7.68
N GLN A 222 25.43 10.03 6.78
CA GLN A 222 24.78 11.07 6.00
C GLN A 222 23.30 10.71 6.00
N GLU A 223 22.50 11.46 6.75
CA GLU A 223 21.07 11.58 6.48
C GLU A 223 20.94 12.01 5.01
N VAL A 224 20.77 11.05 4.11
CA VAL A 224 20.31 11.37 2.76
C VAL A 224 18.84 11.72 2.93
N ILE A 225 18.59 12.98 3.26
CA ILE A 225 17.26 13.59 3.19
C ILE A 225 16.94 13.64 1.70
N PHE A 226 16.31 12.57 1.21
CA PHE A 226 15.65 12.67 -0.08
C PHE A 226 14.47 13.62 0.08
N ASP A 227 14.54 14.73 -0.64
CA ASP A 227 13.50 15.75 -0.71
C ASP A 227 12.29 15.18 -1.46
N ASP A 228 11.48 14.40 -0.74
CA ASP A 228 10.19 13.94 -1.22
C ASP A 228 9.20 15.11 -1.23
N LYS A 229 9.27 15.92 -2.29
CA LYS A 229 8.39 17.08 -2.51
C LYS A 229 6.90 16.73 -2.48
N ILE A 230 6.54 15.50 -2.87
CA ILE A 230 5.13 15.07 -2.84
C ILE A 230 4.70 14.86 -1.39
N MET A 231 5.51 14.15 -0.60
CA MET A 231 5.23 13.97 0.83
C MET A 231 5.27 15.30 1.59
N GLU A 232 6.22 16.18 1.29
CA GLU A 232 6.31 17.52 1.89
C GLU A 232 5.07 18.37 1.56
N ALA A 233 4.60 18.33 0.31
CA ALA A 233 3.36 19.01 -0.07
C ALA A 233 2.14 18.44 0.67
N MET A 234 2.07 17.12 0.86
CA MET A 234 0.97 16.48 1.60
C MET A 234 0.98 16.88 3.08
N THR A 235 2.13 16.90 3.74
CA THR A 235 2.24 17.22 5.18
C THR A 235 2.06 18.70 5.47
N SER A 236 2.46 19.57 4.54
CA SER A 236 2.30 21.02 4.65
C SER A 236 0.87 21.48 4.36
N HIS A 237 0.06 20.66 3.67
CA HIS A 237 -1.30 21.01 3.32
C HIS A 237 -2.22 20.96 4.56
N GLY A 238 -2.73 22.11 5.01
CA GLY A 238 -3.48 22.23 6.27
C GLY A 238 -4.68 21.29 6.41
N LYS A 239 -5.35 20.94 5.31
CA LYS A 239 -6.48 19.98 5.34
C LYS A 239 -6.05 18.52 5.55
N LEU A 240 -4.79 18.17 5.30
CA LEU A 240 -4.28 16.79 5.31
C LEU A 240 -3.47 16.47 6.59
N LYS A 241 -3.17 17.50 7.39
CA LYS A 241 -2.34 17.40 8.60
C LYS A 241 -2.90 16.42 9.63
N ASP A 242 -4.21 16.28 9.68
CA ASP A 242 -4.93 15.35 10.57
C ASP A 242 -4.66 13.87 10.24
N MET A 243 -4.27 13.54 9.01
CA MET A 243 -3.95 12.17 8.61
C MET A 243 -2.60 11.68 9.16
N PHE A 244 -1.70 12.61 9.54
CA PHE A 244 -0.32 12.29 9.89
C PHE A 244 -0.07 12.49 11.38
N VAL A 245 -0.18 11.41 12.15
CA VAL A 245 0.23 11.43 13.57
C VAL A 245 1.76 11.41 13.69
N LYS A 246 2.40 10.53 12.93
CA LYS A 246 3.86 10.36 12.94
C LYS A 246 4.34 9.87 11.58
N ILE A 247 5.48 10.39 11.13
CA ILE A 247 6.19 9.90 9.95
C ILE A 247 7.48 9.26 10.43
N LEU A 248 7.70 8.01 10.04
CA LEU A 248 8.90 7.24 10.38
C LEU A 248 9.72 7.05 9.12
N HIS A 249 10.92 7.63 9.11
CA HIS A 249 11.87 7.41 8.03
C HIS A 249 12.62 6.10 8.30
N SER A 250 12.56 5.18 7.34
CA SER A 250 13.37 3.96 7.36
C SER A 250 14.54 4.17 6.40
N HIS A 251 15.75 4.02 6.93
CA HIS A 251 17.00 4.00 6.16
C HIS A 251 17.41 2.56 5.80
#